data_AF-A0A670ZUY1-F1
#
_entry.id   AF-A0A670ZUY1-F1
#
_cell.length_a   1.000
_cell.length_b   1.000
_cell.length_c   1.000
_cell.angle_alpha   90.00
_cell.angle_beta   90.00
_cell.angle_gamma   90.00
#
_symmetry.space_group_name_H-M   'P 1'
#
loop_
_entity.id
_entity.type
_entity.pdbx_description
1 polymer ?
#
loop_
_entity_poly.entity_id
_entity_poly.type
_entity_poly.pdbx_seq_one_letter_code
_entity_poly.pdbx_strand_id
1 'polypeptide(L)'
;SDSKKMNIHALQRIISTLAHKNDEIQNFIETLNHILEGVQTNSSSVISELEEEFDGLYAILDEMKGIMTTNIKQEQAHKIQELQNQLSQCSNALENSEELLEFAARSLDIKESEEFSKAARQIKDRVTMAPAFRLSLKPRVSDNMTHLMVDFSQERQMLQALKFLPVPRAPEIILTDCLVADNAVTVVWQMAEEDNKIDHYILEFRKTNFDGLPRIKDERCWESIDYIKGTEYTLSGLRFDSKYMNFRVRACNKAVAGDNSDPVTLETKALIFNLDGSSSHLNLKVEDSYVEWDSTGGKSQESKTKGKENKGRSGTPSPKRSSVSSRSPLIRGSRDRFTGESYTVLGDTTIENGQHYWEVKAQKDCKTYSVGVAYKNLGKFDQLGKTSTSWCVHINNWLQTTFAAKHNNKAKTLDVVVPDRIGVYCDFDGGQLSFYNATSKQLLYTFKTKFTQPLLPGFMVWCGGLTLTTGLQVPTAVKTLQKSENGLSGSTGSLTNVVQ
;
A
#
# COMPACT_ATOMS: atom_id res chain seq x y z
N SER A 1 -42.82 -32.20 -51.20
CA SER A 1 -41.37 -32.31 -50.93
C SER A 1 -40.89 -31.18 -50.03
N ASP A 2 -41.14 -29.92 -50.42
CA ASP A 2 -40.54 -28.74 -49.78
C ASP A 2 -41.16 -28.36 -48.43
N SER A 3 -42.46 -28.59 -48.22
CA SER A 3 -43.11 -28.39 -46.91
C SER A 3 -42.49 -29.29 -45.81
N LYS A 4 -42.09 -30.53 -46.15
CA LYS A 4 -41.45 -31.44 -45.20
C LYS A 4 -40.04 -30.96 -44.82
N LYS A 5 -39.27 -30.43 -45.78
CA LYS A 5 -37.94 -29.83 -45.52
C LYS A 5 -38.04 -28.57 -44.66
N MET A 6 -39.03 -27.71 -44.91
CA MET A 6 -39.25 -26.50 -44.12
C MET A 6 -39.64 -26.82 -42.67
N ASN A 7 -40.52 -27.83 -42.47
CA ASN A 7 -40.88 -28.30 -41.13
C ASN A 7 -39.70 -28.95 -40.39
N ILE A 8 -38.82 -29.69 -41.09
CA ILE A 8 -37.60 -30.25 -40.51
C ILE A 8 -36.66 -29.14 -40.04
N HIS A 9 -36.47 -28.09 -40.83
CA HIS A 9 -35.59 -26.98 -40.47
C HIS A 9 -36.14 -26.17 -39.28
N ALA A 10 -37.46 -25.96 -39.21
CA ALA A 10 -38.10 -25.34 -38.05
C ALA A 10 -37.94 -26.19 -36.78
N LEU A 11 -38.11 -27.52 -36.90
CA LEU A 11 -37.91 -28.46 -35.81
C LEU A 11 -36.46 -28.45 -35.31
N GLN A 12 -35.48 -28.44 -36.21
CA GLN A 12 -34.05 -28.36 -35.88
C GLN A 12 -33.70 -27.07 -35.11
N ARG A 13 -34.29 -25.94 -35.49
CA ARG A 13 -34.10 -24.66 -34.79
C ARG A 13 -34.72 -24.66 -33.39
N ILE A 14 -35.89 -25.28 -33.22
CA ILE A 14 -36.52 -25.48 -31.92
C ILE A 14 -35.65 -26.39 -31.04
N ILE A 15 -35.18 -27.52 -31.57
CA ILE A 15 -34.30 -28.46 -30.86
C ILE A 15 -33.02 -27.76 -30.42
N SER A 16 -32.38 -26.97 -31.29
CA SER A 16 -31.16 -26.23 -30.95
C SER A 16 -31.39 -25.18 -29.86
N THR A 17 -32.53 -24.47 -29.90
CA THR A 17 -32.89 -23.49 -28.86
C THR A 17 -33.16 -24.17 -27.52
N LEU A 18 -33.85 -25.32 -27.54
CA LEU A 18 -34.13 -26.12 -26.35
C LEU A 18 -32.85 -26.71 -25.75
N ALA A 19 -31.93 -27.20 -26.59
CA ALA A 19 -30.62 -27.69 -26.16
C ALA A 19 -29.81 -26.58 -25.47
N HIS A 20 -29.74 -25.39 -26.08
CA HIS A 20 -29.05 -24.26 -25.46
C HIS A 20 -29.67 -23.83 -24.13
N LYS A 21 -31.01 -23.80 -24.04
CA LYS A 21 -31.71 -23.54 -22.77
C LYS A 21 -31.47 -24.63 -21.73
N ASN A 22 -31.41 -25.89 -22.14
CA ASN A 22 -31.05 -26.98 -21.22
C ASN A 22 -29.63 -26.80 -20.69
N ASP A 23 -28.67 -26.42 -21.53
CA ASP A 23 -27.28 -26.15 -21.10
C ASP A 23 -27.22 -24.96 -20.12
N GLU A 24 -27.93 -23.86 -20.37
CA GLU A 24 -28.04 -22.73 -19.44
C GLU A 24 -28.64 -23.15 -18.08
N ILE A 25 -29.68 -23.99 -18.11
CA ILE A 25 -30.32 -24.52 -16.89
C ILE A 25 -29.34 -25.42 -16.13
N GLN A 26 -28.59 -26.29 -16.81
CA GLN A 26 -27.59 -27.15 -16.17
C GLN A 26 -26.49 -26.30 -15.51
N ASN A 27 -25.94 -25.31 -16.21
CA ASN A 27 -24.95 -24.39 -15.63
C ASN A 27 -25.50 -23.63 -14.41
N PHE A 28 -26.77 -23.22 -14.47
CA PHE A 28 -27.43 -22.56 -13.33
C PHE A 28 -27.63 -23.52 -12.16
N ILE A 29 -28.00 -24.78 -12.40
CA ILE A 29 -28.09 -25.82 -11.36
C ILE A 29 -26.73 -26.06 -10.71
N GLU A 30 -25.66 -26.15 -11.49
CA GLU A 30 -24.29 -26.27 -10.96
C GLU A 30 -23.91 -25.07 -10.09
N THR A 31 -24.23 -23.86 -10.54
CA THR A 31 -24.01 -22.62 -9.76
C THR A 31 -24.79 -22.65 -8.45
N LEU A 32 -26.05 -23.09 -8.47
CA LEU A 32 -26.88 -23.21 -7.27
C LEU A 32 -26.32 -24.27 -6.29
N ASN A 33 -25.88 -25.42 -6.80
CA ASN A 33 -25.26 -26.45 -5.96
C ASN A 33 -23.98 -25.94 -5.29
N HIS A 34 -23.16 -25.18 -6.02
CA HIS A 34 -21.95 -24.57 -5.47
C HIS A 34 -22.27 -23.53 -4.39
N ILE A 35 -23.29 -22.68 -4.61
CA ILE A 35 -23.76 -21.73 -3.59
C ILE A 35 -24.28 -22.47 -2.36
N LEU A 36 -25.03 -23.57 -2.55
CA LEU A 36 -25.57 -24.37 -1.46
C LEU A 36 -24.47 -25.01 -0.60
N GLU A 37 -23.45 -25.59 -1.25
CA GLU A 37 -22.27 -26.14 -0.56
C GLU A 37 -21.51 -25.02 0.17
N GLY A 38 -21.31 -23.87 -0.47
CA GLY A 38 -20.69 -22.70 0.15
C GLY A 38 -21.44 -22.19 1.38
N VAL A 39 -22.78 -22.14 1.33
CA VAL A 39 -23.61 -21.77 2.50
C VAL A 39 -23.45 -22.78 3.63
N GLN A 40 -23.43 -24.08 3.32
CA GLN A 40 -23.23 -25.13 4.33
C GLN A 40 -21.86 -25.00 5.01
N THR A 41 -20.78 -24.89 4.24
CA THR A 41 -19.42 -24.72 4.77
C THR A 41 -19.29 -23.43 5.59
N ASN A 42 -19.77 -22.30 5.06
CA ASN A 42 -19.69 -21.02 5.76
C ASN A 42 -20.48 -21.05 7.06
N SER A 43 -21.69 -21.63 7.07
CA SER A 43 -22.49 -21.75 8.29
C SER A 43 -21.81 -22.60 9.35
N SER A 44 -21.15 -23.70 8.96
CA SER A 44 -20.38 -24.54 9.88
C SER A 44 -19.18 -23.79 10.45
N SER A 45 -18.48 -22.97 9.66
CA SER A 45 -17.37 -22.14 10.14
C SER A 45 -17.85 -21.13 11.18
N VAL A 46 -18.92 -20.39 10.88
CA VAL A 46 -19.47 -19.38 11.78
C VAL A 46 -19.99 -19.99 13.09
N ILE A 47 -20.56 -21.19 13.05
CA ILE A 47 -20.95 -21.92 14.27
C ILE A 47 -19.72 -22.28 15.10
N SER A 48 -18.65 -22.79 14.47
CA SER A 48 -17.41 -23.15 15.17
C SER A 48 -16.73 -21.92 15.81
N GLU A 49 -16.68 -20.80 15.10
CA GLU A 49 -16.13 -19.54 15.63
C GLU A 49 -16.96 -19.01 16.82
N LEU A 50 -18.29 -19.15 16.74
CA LEU A 50 -19.18 -18.78 17.85
C LEU A 50 -18.93 -19.65 19.08
N GLU A 51 -18.80 -20.97 18.89
CA GLU A 51 -18.48 -21.91 19.97
C GLU A 51 -17.14 -21.56 20.63
N GLU A 52 -16.11 -21.23 19.85
CA GLU A 52 -14.79 -20.83 20.35
C GLU A 52 -14.84 -19.54 21.22
N GLU A 53 -15.60 -18.53 20.80
CA GLU A 53 -15.80 -17.31 21.59
C GLU A 53 -16.54 -17.58 22.92
N PHE A 54 -17.54 -18.47 22.92
CA PHE A 54 -18.22 -18.90 24.15
C PHE A 54 -17.31 -19.72 25.07
N ASP A 55 -16.51 -20.63 24.52
CA ASP A 55 -15.53 -21.40 25.28
C ASP A 55 -14.50 -20.48 25.94
N GLY A 56 -14.08 -19.41 25.25
CA GLY A 56 -13.24 -18.35 25.82
C GLY A 56 -13.92 -17.66 27.03
N LEU A 57 -15.19 -17.29 26.92
CA LEU A 57 -15.95 -16.70 28.04
C LEU A 57 -16.12 -17.69 29.21
N TYR A 58 -16.39 -18.96 28.93
CA TYR A 58 -16.50 -20.00 29.96
C TYR A 58 -15.20 -20.22 30.70
N ALA A 59 -14.06 -20.23 29.99
CA ALA A 59 -12.74 -20.36 30.61
C ALA A 59 -12.45 -19.23 31.59
N ILE A 60 -12.74 -17.98 31.22
CA ILE A 60 -12.56 -16.81 32.09
C ILE A 60 -13.46 -16.92 33.33
N LEU A 61 -14.73 -17.30 33.16
CA LEU A 61 -15.67 -17.46 34.27
C LEU A 61 -15.26 -18.59 35.22
N ASP A 62 -14.74 -19.70 34.69
CA ASP A 62 -14.27 -20.82 35.52
C ASP A 62 -12.98 -20.46 36.28
N GLU A 63 -12.05 -19.76 35.65
CA GLU A 63 -10.85 -19.23 36.31
C GLU A 63 -11.23 -18.28 37.46
N MET A 64 -12.13 -17.32 37.20
CA MET A 64 -12.61 -16.39 38.21
C MET A 64 -13.31 -17.10 39.37
N LYS A 65 -14.15 -18.10 39.08
CA LYS A 65 -14.78 -18.95 40.09
C LYS A 65 -13.73 -19.70 40.92
N GLY A 66 -12.68 -20.22 40.28
CA GLY A 66 -11.57 -20.90 40.95
C GLY A 66 -10.83 -19.98 41.93
N ILE A 67 -10.52 -18.75 41.50
CA ILE A 67 -9.88 -17.73 42.32
C ILE A 67 -10.76 -17.38 43.54
N MET A 68 -12.04 -17.04 43.32
CA MET A 68 -12.96 -16.66 44.40
C MET A 68 -13.18 -17.81 45.40
N THR A 69 -13.32 -19.05 44.91
CA THR A 69 -13.46 -20.24 45.75
C THR A 69 -12.22 -20.46 46.62
N THR A 70 -11.03 -20.24 46.05
CA THR A 70 -9.76 -20.38 46.78
C THR A 70 -9.65 -19.34 47.89
N ASN A 71 -10.02 -18.09 47.62
CA ASN A 71 -10.03 -17.02 48.63
C ASN A 71 -10.99 -17.34 49.79
N ILE A 72 -12.20 -17.83 49.49
CA ILE A 72 -13.16 -18.25 50.53
C ILE A 72 -12.61 -19.41 51.37
N LYS A 73 -11.99 -20.42 50.74
CA LYS A 73 -11.39 -21.55 51.44
C LYS A 73 -10.20 -21.13 52.30
N GLN A 74 -9.38 -20.19 51.85
CA GLN A 74 -8.27 -19.64 52.62
C GLN A 74 -8.76 -18.89 53.86
N GLU A 75 -9.77 -18.03 53.71
CA GLU A 75 -10.36 -17.31 54.84
C GLU A 75 -11.03 -18.27 55.83
N GLN A 76 -11.73 -19.29 55.34
CA GLN A 76 -12.29 -20.34 56.18
C GLN A 76 -11.19 -21.07 56.97
N ALA A 77 -10.12 -21.51 56.31
CA ALA A 77 -9.01 -22.21 56.95
C ALA A 77 -8.32 -21.34 58.01
N HIS A 78 -8.08 -20.07 57.70
CA HIS A 78 -7.49 -19.10 58.61
C HIS A 78 -8.35 -18.92 59.88
N LYS A 79 -9.66 -18.69 59.72
CA LYS A 79 -10.58 -18.54 60.86
C LYS A 79 -10.67 -19.82 61.70
N ILE A 80 -10.75 -21.00 61.07
CA ILE A 80 -10.76 -22.29 61.78
C ILE A 80 -9.46 -22.46 62.58
N GLN A 81 -8.31 -22.18 61.97
CA GLN A 81 -7.03 -22.30 62.62
C GLN A 81 -6.92 -21.37 63.84
N GLU A 82 -7.35 -20.12 63.73
CA GLU A 82 -7.32 -19.18 64.85
C GLU A 82 -8.25 -19.61 66.00
N LEU A 83 -9.44 -20.12 65.68
CA LEU A 83 -10.36 -20.67 66.68
C LEU A 83 -9.80 -21.92 67.35
N GLN A 84 -9.20 -22.84 66.59
CA GLN A 84 -8.55 -24.05 67.13
C GLN A 84 -7.38 -23.71 68.05
N ASN A 85 -6.56 -22.73 67.67
CA ASN A 85 -5.48 -22.21 68.50
C ASN A 85 -6.00 -21.57 69.79
N GLN A 86 -7.09 -20.80 69.72
CA GLN A 86 -7.70 -20.22 70.91
C GLN A 86 -8.30 -21.31 71.82
N LEU A 87 -8.94 -22.33 71.24
CA LEU A 87 -9.52 -23.46 71.97
C LEU A 87 -8.45 -24.27 72.70
N SER A 88 -7.32 -24.57 72.05
CA SER A 88 -6.21 -25.29 72.70
C SER A 88 -5.58 -24.48 73.84
N GLN A 89 -5.42 -23.17 73.67
CA GLN A 89 -4.95 -22.28 74.75
C GLN A 89 -5.91 -22.27 75.94
N CYS A 90 -7.22 -22.19 75.69
CA CYS A 90 -8.24 -22.27 76.73
C CYS A 90 -8.24 -23.64 77.43
N SER A 91 -8.16 -24.73 76.68
CA SER A 91 -8.12 -26.09 77.22
C SER A 91 -6.91 -26.30 78.14
N ASN A 92 -5.72 -25.92 77.67
CA ASN A 92 -4.49 -26.06 78.46
C ASN A 92 -4.52 -25.18 79.72
N ALA A 93 -5.04 -23.96 79.63
CA ALA A 93 -5.15 -23.08 80.79
C ALA A 93 -6.18 -23.59 81.80
N LEU A 94 -7.28 -24.20 81.32
CA LEU A 94 -8.30 -24.81 82.17
C LEU A 94 -7.71 -26.01 82.91
N GLU A 95 -7.05 -26.93 82.20
CA GLU A 95 -6.39 -28.11 82.79
C GLU A 95 -5.37 -27.72 83.87
N ASN A 96 -4.49 -26.75 83.57
CA ASN A 96 -3.54 -26.22 84.56
C ASN A 96 -4.23 -25.58 85.79
N SER A 97 -5.40 -24.97 85.59
CA SER A 97 -6.16 -24.36 86.68
C SER A 97 -6.86 -25.42 87.53
N GLU A 98 -7.39 -26.47 86.90
CA GLU A 98 -7.99 -27.63 87.59
C GLU A 98 -6.95 -28.36 88.43
N GLU A 99 -5.74 -28.62 87.90
CA GLU A 99 -4.63 -29.21 88.66
C GLU A 99 -4.23 -28.35 89.86
N LEU A 100 -4.15 -27.02 89.67
CA LEU A 100 -3.80 -26.09 90.74
C LEU A 100 -4.89 -26.02 91.82
N LEU A 101 -6.16 -26.05 91.41
CA LEU A 101 -7.30 -26.13 92.33
C LEU A 101 -7.27 -27.42 93.14
N GLU A 102 -6.99 -28.56 92.50
CA GLU A 102 -6.88 -29.84 93.17
C GLU A 102 -5.70 -29.87 94.16
N PHE A 103 -4.53 -29.35 93.77
CA PHE A 103 -3.38 -29.20 94.66
C PHE A 103 -3.69 -28.30 95.86
N ALA A 104 -4.39 -27.18 95.63
CA ALA A 104 -4.81 -26.28 96.69
C ALA A 104 -5.80 -26.95 97.64
N ALA A 105 -6.79 -27.68 97.12
CA ALA A 105 -7.77 -28.41 97.93
C ALA A 105 -7.09 -29.46 98.82
N ARG A 106 -6.20 -30.28 98.27
CA ARG A 106 -5.44 -31.29 99.05
C ARG A 106 -4.54 -30.66 100.11
N SER A 107 -3.98 -29.47 99.83
CA SER A 107 -3.09 -28.77 100.75
C SER A 107 -3.80 -28.24 102.01
N LEU A 108 -5.13 -28.06 101.97
CA LEU A 108 -5.92 -27.64 103.14
C LEU A 108 -5.96 -28.69 104.26
N ASP A 109 -5.70 -29.96 103.93
CA ASP A 109 -5.71 -31.07 104.89
C ASP A 109 -4.35 -31.32 105.58
N ILE A 110 -3.31 -30.54 105.24
CA ILE A 110 -1.97 -30.67 105.83
C ILE A 110 -1.99 -30.18 107.29
N LYS A 111 -1.60 -31.06 108.22
CA LYS A 111 -1.63 -30.79 109.67
C LYS A 111 -0.35 -30.13 110.21
N GLU A 112 0.77 -30.24 109.49
CA GLU A 112 2.06 -29.67 109.90
C GLU A 112 2.23 -28.22 109.39
N SER A 113 2.55 -27.30 110.30
CA SER A 113 2.57 -25.86 110.01
C SER A 113 3.65 -25.44 109.01
N GLU A 114 4.82 -26.09 109.01
CA GLU A 114 5.90 -25.73 108.07
C GLU A 114 5.61 -26.23 106.65
N GLU A 115 5.09 -27.46 106.51
CA GLU A 115 4.70 -28.03 105.23
C GLU A 115 3.52 -27.29 104.60
N PHE A 116 2.51 -26.94 105.41
CA PHE A 116 1.38 -26.12 104.95
C PHE A 116 1.86 -24.75 104.45
N SER A 117 2.74 -24.08 105.20
CA SER A 117 3.30 -22.78 104.80
C SER A 117 4.08 -22.87 103.48
N LYS A 118 4.80 -23.98 103.25
CA LYS A 118 5.51 -24.25 102.00
C LYS A 118 4.55 -24.49 100.83
N ALA A 119 3.50 -25.30 101.01
CA ALA A 119 2.47 -25.55 100.01
C ALA A 119 1.68 -24.29 99.66
N ALA A 120 1.28 -23.50 100.66
CA ALA A 120 0.59 -22.23 100.48
C ALA A 120 1.42 -21.21 99.68
N ARG A 121 2.74 -21.15 99.91
CA ARG A 121 3.65 -20.29 99.13
C ARG A 121 3.72 -20.74 97.66
N GLN A 122 3.83 -22.05 97.42
CA GLN A 122 3.84 -22.60 96.06
C GLN A 122 2.53 -22.36 95.31
N ILE A 123 1.37 -22.49 95.97
CA ILE A 123 0.06 -22.16 95.38
C ILE A 123 0.01 -20.67 95.04
N LYS A 124 0.41 -19.79 95.98
CA LYS A 124 0.44 -18.35 95.75
C LYS A 124 1.29 -17.99 94.52
N ASP A 125 2.48 -18.56 94.40
CA ASP A 125 3.37 -18.31 93.27
C ASP A 125 2.78 -18.85 91.95
N ARG A 126 2.18 -20.04 91.96
CA ARG A 126 1.53 -20.64 90.77
C ARG A 126 0.26 -19.90 90.34
N VAL A 127 -0.58 -19.45 91.27
CA VAL A 127 -1.82 -18.71 90.98
C VAL A 127 -1.50 -17.36 90.33
N THR A 128 -0.52 -16.63 90.85
CA THR A 128 -0.15 -15.31 90.29
C THR A 128 0.36 -15.37 88.85
N MET A 129 0.92 -16.51 88.46
CA MET A 129 1.44 -16.77 87.12
C MET A 129 0.54 -17.65 86.25
N ALA A 130 -0.64 -18.05 86.75
CA ALA A 130 -1.51 -18.98 86.04
C ALA A 130 -2.04 -18.37 84.74
N PRO A 131 -1.89 -19.05 83.58
CA PRO A 131 -2.32 -18.55 82.28
C PRO A 131 -3.81 -18.16 82.23
N ALA A 132 -4.67 -18.85 82.98
CA ALA A 132 -6.12 -18.64 82.97
C ALA A 132 -6.55 -17.22 83.34
N PHE A 133 -5.84 -16.54 84.26
CA PHE A 133 -6.17 -15.17 84.66
C PHE A 133 -5.79 -14.11 83.62
N ARG A 134 -5.05 -14.49 82.57
CA ARG A 134 -4.64 -13.61 81.48
C ARG A 134 -5.34 -13.91 80.15
N LEU A 135 -6.23 -14.90 80.12
CA LEU A 135 -6.98 -15.27 78.93
C LEU A 135 -8.12 -14.29 78.63
N SER A 136 -8.31 -14.00 77.34
CA SER A 136 -9.49 -13.31 76.84
C SER A 136 -10.56 -14.33 76.44
N LEU A 137 -11.76 -14.21 77.01
CA LEU A 137 -12.91 -15.08 76.73
C LEU A 137 -13.77 -14.61 75.54
N LYS A 138 -13.26 -13.68 74.73
CA LYS A 138 -13.92 -13.25 73.49
C LYS A 138 -13.32 -14.00 72.29
N PRO A 139 -14.14 -14.53 71.37
CA PRO A 139 -13.64 -15.12 70.13
C PRO A 139 -12.75 -14.13 69.37
N ARG A 140 -11.58 -14.58 68.89
CA ARG A 140 -10.64 -13.74 68.15
C ARG A 140 -11.09 -13.45 66.71
N VAL A 141 -11.97 -14.28 66.17
CA VAL A 141 -12.54 -14.13 64.82
C VAL A 141 -14.05 -14.31 64.86
N SER A 142 -14.76 -13.69 63.92
CA SER A 142 -16.20 -13.88 63.73
C SER A 142 -16.49 -14.95 62.67
N ASP A 143 -17.67 -15.54 62.72
CA ASP A 143 -18.20 -16.49 61.73
C ASP A 143 -18.69 -15.80 60.44
N ASN A 144 -18.79 -14.47 60.42
CA ASN A 144 -19.31 -13.72 59.27
C ASN A 144 -18.42 -13.82 58.02
N MET A 145 -19.00 -14.29 56.90
CA MET A 145 -18.34 -14.39 55.59
C MET A 145 -18.99 -13.51 54.51
N THR A 146 -19.96 -12.66 54.87
CA THR A 146 -20.76 -11.87 53.91
C THR A 146 -19.96 -10.89 53.06
N HIS A 147 -18.79 -10.43 53.55
CA HIS A 147 -17.88 -9.55 52.80
C HIS A 147 -17.27 -10.22 51.54
N LEU A 148 -17.40 -11.54 51.40
CA LEU A 148 -16.98 -12.30 50.22
C LEU A 148 -18.15 -12.61 49.26
N MET A 149 -19.35 -12.05 49.51
CA MET A 149 -20.48 -12.21 48.60
C MET A 149 -20.24 -11.43 47.31
N VAL A 150 -20.61 -12.05 46.18
CA VAL A 150 -20.42 -11.50 44.84
C VAL A 150 -21.77 -11.21 44.20
N ASP A 151 -21.86 -10.08 43.51
CA ASP A 151 -23.02 -9.69 42.69
C ASP A 151 -22.60 -9.70 41.22
N PHE A 152 -23.31 -10.48 40.40
CA PHE A 152 -23.08 -10.62 38.95
C PHE A 152 -24.17 -9.94 38.11
N SER A 153 -24.90 -8.98 38.68
CA SER A 153 -26.03 -8.34 38.00
C SER A 153 -25.61 -7.56 36.76
N GLN A 154 -24.49 -6.82 36.82
CA GLN A 154 -23.98 -6.04 35.69
C GLN A 154 -23.47 -6.95 34.58
N GLU A 155 -22.69 -7.98 34.91
CA GLU A 155 -22.12 -8.95 33.97
C GLU A 155 -23.23 -9.73 33.26
N ARG A 156 -24.28 -10.14 33.99
CA ARG A 156 -25.47 -10.74 33.35
C ARG A 156 -26.13 -9.81 32.36
N GLN A 157 -26.26 -8.52 32.71
CA GLN A 157 -26.87 -7.55 31.80
C GLN A 157 -26.02 -7.36 30.54
N MET A 158 -24.69 -7.33 30.67
CA MET A 158 -23.77 -7.27 29.52
C MET A 158 -23.87 -8.52 28.64
N LEU A 159 -23.90 -9.72 29.24
CA LEU A 159 -24.07 -10.99 28.50
C LEU A 159 -25.42 -11.06 27.78
N GLN A 160 -26.50 -10.56 28.39
CA GLN A 160 -27.83 -10.48 27.76
C GLN A 160 -27.91 -9.46 26.62
N ALA A 161 -27.01 -8.48 26.60
CA ALA A 161 -26.94 -7.46 25.55
C ALA A 161 -26.13 -7.90 24.32
N LEU A 162 -25.48 -9.08 24.36
CA LEU A 162 -24.73 -9.62 23.23
C LEU A 162 -25.63 -9.82 22.01
N LYS A 163 -25.18 -9.30 20.86
CA LYS A 163 -25.87 -9.39 19.57
C LYS A 163 -24.82 -9.62 18.49
N PHE A 164 -25.23 -10.23 17.38
CA PHE A 164 -24.40 -10.32 16.18
C PHE A 164 -23.98 -8.92 15.71
N LEU A 165 -22.77 -8.84 15.15
CA LEU A 165 -22.27 -7.58 14.60
C LEU A 165 -23.13 -7.16 13.40
N PRO A 166 -23.63 -5.92 13.38
CA PRO A 166 -24.37 -5.42 12.21
C PRO A 166 -23.42 -5.24 11.04
N VAL A 167 -23.91 -5.42 9.81
CA VAL A 167 -23.14 -5.09 8.61
C VAL A 167 -22.71 -3.62 8.69
N PRO A 168 -21.40 -3.30 8.58
CA PRO A 168 -20.94 -1.92 8.61
C PRO A 168 -21.57 -1.11 7.50
N ARG A 169 -21.92 0.16 7.77
CA ARG A 169 -22.37 1.08 6.73
C ARG A 169 -21.22 1.42 5.78
N ALA A 170 -21.55 1.77 4.54
CA ALA A 170 -20.57 2.24 3.58
C ALA A 170 -19.91 3.55 4.09
N PRO A 171 -18.57 3.66 4.10
CA PRO A 171 -17.89 4.92 4.39
C PRO A 171 -18.12 5.94 3.27
N GLU A 172 -17.90 7.22 3.56
CA GLU A 172 -17.97 8.32 2.59
C GLU A 172 -16.57 8.87 2.33
N ILE A 173 -16.14 8.91 1.06
CA ILE A 173 -14.84 9.47 0.69
C ILE A 173 -14.96 10.99 0.62
N ILE A 174 -14.10 11.68 1.39
CA ILE A 174 -14.07 13.14 1.48
C ILE A 174 -13.18 13.68 0.36
N LEU A 175 -13.79 13.97 -0.79
CA LEU A 175 -13.09 14.44 -1.99
C LEU A 175 -12.21 15.68 -1.77
N THR A 176 -12.58 16.59 -0.86
CA THR A 176 -11.82 17.81 -0.57
C THR A 176 -10.51 17.56 0.14
N ASP A 177 -10.41 16.43 0.84
CA ASP A 177 -9.26 16.08 1.69
C ASP A 177 -8.36 15.06 0.98
N CYS A 178 -8.86 14.44 -0.09
CA CYS A 178 -8.06 13.63 -0.99
C CYS A 178 -6.98 14.47 -1.70
N LEU A 179 -5.77 13.92 -1.81
CA LEU A 179 -4.63 14.61 -2.40
C LEU A 179 -3.96 13.74 -3.46
N VAL A 180 -3.72 14.32 -4.64
CA VAL A 180 -2.89 13.72 -5.69
C VAL A 180 -1.64 14.57 -5.86
N ALA A 181 -0.54 14.15 -5.23
CA ALA A 181 0.72 14.88 -5.24
C ALA A 181 1.91 13.91 -5.24
N ASP A 182 3.02 14.32 -5.84
CA ASP A 182 4.30 13.61 -5.80
C ASP A 182 4.20 12.11 -6.19
N ASN A 183 3.38 11.81 -7.21
CA ASN A 183 3.13 10.43 -7.66
C ASN A 183 2.56 9.53 -6.56
N ALA A 184 1.84 10.14 -5.61
CA ALA A 184 1.07 9.50 -4.59
C ALA A 184 -0.39 9.96 -4.61
N VAL A 185 -1.27 9.09 -4.15
CA VAL A 185 -2.69 9.42 -3.95
C VAL A 185 -3.04 9.14 -2.51
N THR A 186 -3.41 10.18 -1.77
CA THR A 186 -4.00 10.08 -0.44
C THR A 186 -5.50 10.12 -0.59
N VAL A 187 -6.17 9.08 -0.11
CA VAL A 187 -7.64 8.98 -0.04
C VAL A 187 -8.05 9.08 1.41
N VAL A 188 -8.99 9.97 1.71
CA VAL A 188 -9.52 10.19 3.06
C VAL A 188 -11.02 9.90 3.04
N TRP A 189 -11.50 9.19 4.05
CA TRP A 189 -12.92 8.87 4.21
C TRP A 189 -13.37 9.08 5.65
N GLN A 190 -14.68 9.01 5.87
CA GLN A 190 -15.28 9.06 7.19
C GLN A 190 -16.48 8.13 7.27
N MET A 191 -16.86 7.80 8.50
CA MET A 191 -18.13 7.14 8.79
C MET A 191 -19.19 8.19 9.13
N ALA A 192 -20.42 8.01 8.64
CA ALA A 192 -21.52 8.92 8.96
C ALA A 192 -21.85 8.96 10.46
N GLU A 193 -21.63 7.84 11.16
CA GLU A 193 -21.74 7.70 12.61
C GLU A 193 -20.51 6.94 13.12
N GLU A 194 -19.99 7.29 14.30
CA GLU A 194 -18.88 6.54 14.91
C GLU A 194 -19.33 5.11 15.23
N ASP A 195 -18.71 4.14 14.56
CA ASP A 195 -18.93 2.72 14.80
C ASP A 195 -17.66 2.06 15.34
N ASN A 196 -17.60 1.90 16.66
CA ASN A 196 -16.49 1.26 17.37
C ASN A 196 -16.36 -0.24 17.06
N LYS A 197 -17.26 -0.82 16.24
CA LYS A 197 -17.24 -2.22 15.82
C LYS A 197 -16.48 -2.43 14.51
N ILE A 198 -16.04 -1.36 13.85
CA ILE A 198 -15.20 -1.46 12.66
C ILE A 198 -13.83 -1.99 13.08
N ASP A 199 -13.42 -3.10 12.48
CA ASP A 199 -12.10 -3.66 12.69
C ASP A 199 -11.08 -3.05 11.73
N HIS A 200 -11.41 -2.95 10.43
CA HIS A 200 -10.51 -2.39 9.41
C HIS A 200 -11.29 -1.91 8.18
N TYR A 201 -10.59 -1.28 7.23
CA TYR A 201 -11.11 -0.85 5.94
C TYR A 201 -10.37 -1.53 4.80
N ILE A 202 -11.09 -1.71 3.69
CA ILE A 202 -10.53 -2.16 2.41
C ILE A 202 -10.66 -1.01 1.42
N LEU A 203 -9.52 -0.52 0.92
CA LEU A 203 -9.46 0.45 -0.16
C LEU A 203 -9.29 -0.28 -1.49
N GLU A 204 -10.21 -0.06 -2.41
CA GLU A 204 -10.12 -0.58 -3.77
C GLU A 204 -9.87 0.58 -4.73
N PHE A 205 -8.95 0.39 -5.68
CA PHE A 205 -8.64 1.38 -6.69
C PHE A 205 -8.43 0.76 -8.07
N ARG A 206 -8.56 1.58 -9.11
CA ARG A 206 -8.23 1.19 -10.49
C ARG A 206 -7.94 2.39 -11.36
N LYS A 207 -7.13 2.18 -12.40
CA LYS A 207 -6.75 3.22 -13.36
C LYS A 207 -7.73 3.31 -14.52
N THR A 208 -8.11 4.52 -14.94
CA THR A 208 -9.02 4.73 -16.09
C THR A 208 -8.66 5.99 -16.89
N ASN A 209 -9.07 6.00 -18.15
CA ASN A 209 -8.94 7.18 -19.03
C ASN A 209 -10.24 7.98 -19.12
N PHE A 210 -11.31 7.54 -18.45
CA PHE A 210 -12.60 8.19 -18.47
C PHE A 210 -12.85 8.91 -17.15
N ASP A 211 -13.38 10.12 -17.27
CA ASP A 211 -13.85 10.87 -16.12
C ASP A 211 -15.23 10.34 -15.66
N GLY A 212 -15.45 10.37 -14.35
CA GLY A 212 -16.71 9.98 -13.71
C GLY A 212 -16.89 8.48 -13.49
N LEU A 213 -18.15 8.11 -13.18
CA LEU A 213 -18.50 6.78 -12.70
C LEU A 213 -18.04 5.63 -13.62
N PRO A 214 -17.65 4.48 -13.05
CA PRO A 214 -17.39 3.24 -13.76
C PRO A 214 -18.40 2.93 -14.87
N ARG A 215 -17.96 2.93 -16.13
CA ARG A 215 -18.78 2.38 -17.23
C ARG A 215 -18.84 0.86 -17.07
N ILE A 216 -20.04 0.29 -17.20
CA ILE A 216 -20.35 -1.15 -17.00
C ILE A 216 -19.49 -2.10 -17.87
N LYS A 217 -18.90 -1.60 -18.97
CA LYS A 217 -18.04 -2.36 -19.89
C LYS A 217 -16.54 -2.28 -19.59
N ASP A 218 -16.11 -1.58 -18.54
CA ASP A 218 -14.69 -1.47 -18.20
C ASP A 218 -14.26 -2.70 -17.37
N GLU A 219 -13.81 -3.75 -18.05
CA GLU A 219 -13.38 -5.06 -17.51
C GLU A 219 -12.12 -5.00 -16.60
N ARG A 220 -11.61 -3.81 -16.28
CA ARG A 220 -10.45 -3.67 -15.40
C ARG A 220 -10.81 -4.03 -13.96
N CYS A 221 -10.13 -5.05 -13.43
CA CYS A 221 -10.23 -5.46 -12.04
C CYS A 221 -9.82 -4.33 -11.09
N TRP A 222 -10.49 -4.27 -9.95
CA TRP A 222 -10.07 -3.43 -8.83
C TRP A 222 -8.85 -4.05 -8.16
N GLU A 223 -7.86 -3.23 -7.86
CA GLU A 223 -6.76 -3.57 -6.96
C GLU A 223 -7.20 -3.23 -5.54
N SER A 224 -6.93 -4.10 -4.57
CA SER A 224 -7.40 -3.95 -3.19
C SER A 224 -6.24 -3.86 -2.20
N ILE A 225 -6.34 -2.93 -1.26
CA ILE A 225 -5.50 -2.84 -0.08
C ILE A 225 -6.38 -3.11 1.13
N ASP A 226 -6.01 -4.14 1.87
CA ASP A 226 -6.75 -4.64 3.01
C ASP A 226 -6.08 -4.22 4.33
N TYR A 227 -6.79 -4.39 5.44
CA TYR A 227 -6.32 -4.16 6.81
C TYR A 227 -5.89 -2.71 7.11
N ILE A 228 -6.60 -1.73 6.56
CA ILE A 228 -6.37 -0.32 6.89
C ILE A 228 -7.08 0.00 8.21
N LYS A 229 -6.33 0.39 9.25
CA LYS A 229 -6.91 0.74 10.58
C LYS A 229 -7.35 2.21 10.69
N GLY A 230 -6.81 3.09 9.84
CA GLY A 230 -7.14 4.51 9.79
C GLY A 230 -8.28 4.82 8.81
N THR A 231 -8.71 6.07 8.80
CA THR A 231 -9.68 6.61 7.84
C THR A 231 -9.01 7.38 6.68
N GLU A 232 -7.71 7.16 6.51
CA GLU A 232 -6.93 7.67 5.40
C GLU A 232 -5.91 6.63 4.96
N TYR A 233 -5.56 6.66 3.67
CA TYR A 233 -4.49 5.84 3.14
C TYR A 233 -3.78 6.52 1.97
N THR A 234 -2.45 6.43 1.95
CA THR A 234 -1.62 7.01 0.90
C THR A 234 -0.98 5.92 0.05
N LEU A 235 -1.40 5.85 -1.21
CA LEU A 235 -0.77 5.04 -2.25
C LEU A 235 0.46 5.77 -2.78
N SER A 236 1.66 5.32 -2.45
CA SER A 236 2.91 5.94 -2.89
C SER A 236 3.56 5.21 -4.07
N GLY A 237 4.41 5.90 -4.84
CA GLY A 237 5.24 5.29 -5.88
C GLY A 237 4.46 4.91 -7.14
N LEU A 238 3.32 5.56 -7.38
CA LEU A 238 2.47 5.29 -8.53
C LEU A 238 3.06 5.89 -9.79
N ARG A 239 3.03 5.13 -10.89
CA ARG A 239 3.17 5.69 -12.22
C ARG A 239 1.79 6.04 -12.75
N PHE A 240 1.56 7.32 -13.01
CA PHE A 240 0.31 7.80 -13.61
C PHE A 240 0.38 7.64 -15.12
N ASP A 241 0.00 6.45 -15.57
CA ASP A 241 -0.11 6.00 -16.96
C ASP A 241 -1.55 6.10 -17.51
N SER A 242 -2.49 6.58 -16.69
CA SER A 242 -3.86 6.91 -17.07
C SER A 242 -4.20 8.32 -16.56
N LYS A 243 -5.18 8.97 -17.17
CA LYS A 243 -5.57 10.34 -16.79
C LYS A 243 -6.30 10.41 -15.44
N TYR A 244 -6.98 9.32 -15.05
CA TYR A 244 -7.75 9.27 -13.82
C TYR A 244 -7.53 7.95 -13.08
N MET A 245 -7.83 7.98 -11.78
CA MET A 245 -7.97 6.79 -10.95
C MET A 245 -9.31 6.83 -10.22
N ASN A 246 -9.97 5.68 -10.12
CA ASN A 246 -11.16 5.52 -9.31
C ASN A 246 -10.81 4.87 -7.98
N PHE A 247 -11.48 5.29 -6.92
CA PHE A 247 -11.33 4.79 -5.56
C PHE A 247 -12.69 4.48 -4.96
N ARG A 248 -12.79 3.39 -4.21
CA ARG A 248 -13.92 3.08 -3.34
C ARG A 248 -13.39 2.41 -2.08
N VAL A 249 -14.09 2.58 -0.98
CA VAL A 249 -13.70 2.02 0.31
C VAL A 249 -14.87 1.29 0.93
N ARG A 250 -14.62 0.21 1.66
CA ARG A 250 -15.61 -0.46 2.50
C ARG A 250 -15.08 -0.67 3.90
N ALA A 251 -15.97 -0.60 4.87
CA ALA A 251 -15.68 -0.92 6.26
C ALA A 251 -15.92 -2.40 6.54
N CYS A 252 -15.04 -3.00 7.33
CA CYS A 252 -15.13 -4.40 7.76
C CYS A 252 -15.21 -4.44 9.28
N ASN A 253 -16.15 -5.20 9.82
CA ASN A 253 -16.10 -5.63 11.22
C ASN A 253 -15.48 -7.04 11.29
N LYS A 254 -15.39 -7.63 12.49
CA LYS A 254 -14.82 -8.97 12.67
C LYS A 254 -15.56 -10.09 11.91
N ALA A 255 -16.81 -9.89 11.54
CA ALA A 255 -17.68 -10.92 10.95
C ALA A 255 -17.95 -10.72 9.45
N VAL A 256 -18.01 -9.48 8.97
CA VAL A 256 -18.48 -9.16 7.62
C VAL A 256 -17.93 -7.83 7.11
N ALA A 257 -17.68 -7.79 5.81
CA ALA A 257 -17.41 -6.57 5.06
C ALA A 257 -18.73 -5.91 4.65
N GLY A 258 -18.85 -4.61 4.89
CA GLY A 258 -19.97 -3.80 4.44
C GLY A 258 -19.95 -3.52 2.94
N ASP A 259 -20.93 -2.73 2.51
CA ASP A 259 -21.00 -2.25 1.13
C ASP A 259 -19.86 -1.28 0.81
N ASN A 260 -19.52 -1.20 -0.47
CA ASN A 260 -18.58 -0.21 -0.97
C ASN A 260 -19.19 1.19 -0.95
N SER A 261 -18.36 2.18 -0.65
CA SER A 261 -18.65 3.59 -0.86
C SER A 261 -18.99 3.87 -2.33
N ASP A 262 -19.67 4.98 -2.56
CA ASP A 262 -19.75 5.54 -3.91
C ASP A 262 -18.32 5.77 -4.44
N PRO A 263 -18.01 5.33 -5.67
CA PRO A 263 -16.67 5.46 -6.20
C PRO A 263 -16.39 6.91 -6.56
N VAL A 264 -15.21 7.38 -6.17
CA VAL A 264 -14.72 8.72 -6.53
C VAL A 264 -13.64 8.63 -7.59
N THR A 265 -13.57 9.65 -8.45
CA THR A 265 -12.56 9.76 -9.51
C THR A 265 -11.61 10.90 -9.18
N LEU A 266 -10.30 10.62 -9.15
CA LEU A 266 -9.26 11.62 -8.97
C LEU A 266 -8.42 11.76 -10.25
N GLU A 267 -8.14 13.00 -10.65
CA GLU A 267 -7.32 13.30 -11.83
C GLU A 267 -5.83 13.18 -11.52
N THR A 268 -5.12 12.38 -12.31
CA THR A 268 -3.69 12.11 -12.17
C THR A 268 -2.91 12.84 -13.26
N LYS A 269 -2.77 14.16 -13.11
CA LYS A 269 -2.06 15.03 -14.07
C LYS A 269 -0.58 14.66 -14.21
N ALA A 270 -0.25 13.90 -15.25
CA ALA A 270 1.11 13.55 -15.60
C ALA A 270 1.26 13.48 -17.12
N LEU A 271 2.43 13.88 -17.63
CA LEU A 271 2.75 13.71 -19.05
C LEU A 271 3.23 12.28 -19.29
N ILE A 272 2.50 11.56 -20.13
CA ILE A 272 2.89 10.24 -20.62
C ILE A 272 3.22 10.40 -22.09
N PHE A 273 4.41 9.96 -22.48
CA PHE A 273 4.86 9.92 -23.86
C PHE A 273 5.85 8.79 -24.03
N ASN A 274 5.94 8.29 -25.25
CA ASN A 274 6.98 7.37 -25.70
C ASN A 274 7.91 8.08 -26.70
N LEU A 275 9.02 7.44 -27.05
CA LEU A 275 9.90 7.91 -28.10
C LEU A 275 9.33 7.59 -29.49
N ASP A 276 9.21 8.62 -30.33
CA ASP A 276 8.74 8.47 -31.70
C ASP A 276 9.86 7.91 -32.60
N GLY A 277 9.90 6.59 -32.75
CA GLY A 277 10.83 5.90 -33.65
C GLY A 277 10.68 6.26 -35.14
N SER A 278 9.61 6.96 -35.54
CA SER A 278 9.46 7.48 -36.89
C SER A 278 10.29 8.76 -37.12
N SER A 279 10.52 9.55 -36.06
CA SER A 279 11.40 10.73 -36.07
C SER A 279 12.88 10.38 -35.94
N SER A 280 13.21 9.20 -35.39
CA SER A 280 14.57 8.90 -34.94
C SER A 280 15.62 8.84 -36.05
N HIS A 281 16.82 9.29 -35.70
CA HIS A 281 18.00 9.11 -36.54
C HIS A 281 18.29 7.61 -36.78
N LEU A 282 18.78 7.23 -37.96
CA LEU A 282 19.03 5.83 -38.35
C LEU A 282 20.04 5.08 -37.46
N ASN A 283 20.97 5.81 -36.85
CA ASN A 283 21.93 5.31 -35.87
C ASN A 283 21.39 5.28 -34.43
N LEU A 284 20.09 5.48 -34.23
CA LEU A 284 19.46 5.29 -32.93
C LEU A 284 18.56 4.07 -32.97
N LYS A 285 18.77 3.18 -32.01
CA LYS A 285 17.81 2.13 -31.71
C LYS A 285 16.88 2.67 -30.62
N VAL A 286 15.59 2.68 -30.91
CA VAL A 286 14.56 3.32 -30.09
C VAL A 286 13.55 2.27 -29.67
N GLU A 287 13.29 2.23 -28.37
CA GLU A 287 12.19 1.53 -27.71
C GLU A 287 11.32 2.58 -26.99
N ASP A 288 10.16 2.18 -26.46
CA ASP A 288 9.15 3.12 -25.92
C ASP A 288 9.72 4.16 -24.94
N SER A 289 10.63 3.75 -24.05
CA SER A 289 11.23 4.60 -23.02
C SER A 289 12.76 4.54 -22.99
N TYR A 290 13.38 4.01 -24.05
CA TYR A 290 14.83 3.84 -24.12
C TYR A 290 15.36 4.14 -25.51
N VAL A 291 16.49 4.83 -25.57
CA VAL A 291 17.20 5.09 -26.83
C VAL A 291 18.69 4.86 -26.65
N GLU A 292 19.28 4.16 -27.60
CA GLU A 292 20.72 3.91 -27.65
C GLU A 292 21.30 4.23 -29.02
N TRP A 293 22.54 4.71 -29.00
CA TRP A 293 23.30 4.93 -30.21
C TRP A 293 23.89 3.62 -30.72
N ASP A 294 23.56 3.27 -31.96
CA ASP A 294 24.07 2.11 -32.67
C ASP A 294 25.17 2.53 -33.67
N SER A 295 26.38 2.03 -33.42
CA SER A 295 27.55 2.25 -34.27
C SER A 295 27.43 1.62 -35.66
N THR A 296 26.55 0.63 -35.83
CA THR A 296 26.33 -0.10 -37.09
C THR A 296 25.27 0.54 -37.99
N GLY A 297 24.55 1.54 -37.50
CA GLY A 297 23.59 2.34 -38.29
C GLY A 297 22.35 1.58 -38.73
N GLY A 298 21.81 0.71 -37.87
CA GLY A 298 20.61 -0.06 -38.17
C GLY A 298 20.83 -1.17 -39.21
N LYS A 299 22.08 -1.50 -39.53
CA LYS A 299 22.43 -2.62 -40.41
C LYS A 299 22.54 -3.93 -39.61
N SER A 300 21.43 -4.40 -39.06
CA SER A 300 21.39 -5.75 -38.48
C SER A 300 21.21 -6.81 -39.57
N GLN A 301 22.30 -7.56 -39.75
CA GLN A 301 22.49 -8.88 -40.38
C GLN A 301 21.22 -9.71 -40.70
N GLU A 302 20.86 -9.87 -41.98
CA GLU A 302 20.17 -11.09 -42.44
C GLU A 302 21.18 -12.25 -42.42
N SER A 303 21.20 -13.01 -41.33
CA SER A 303 21.98 -14.24 -41.21
C SER A 303 21.36 -15.36 -42.04
N LYS A 304 21.69 -15.44 -43.34
CA LYS A 304 21.47 -16.65 -44.13
C LYS A 304 22.39 -17.76 -43.62
N THR A 305 21.84 -18.64 -42.78
CA THR A 305 22.42 -19.95 -42.47
C THR A 305 22.50 -20.78 -43.75
N LYS A 306 23.72 -21.07 -44.16
CA LYS A 306 24.05 -21.85 -45.36
C LYS A 306 24.05 -23.34 -44.98
N GLY A 307 22.91 -24.01 -45.17
CA GLY A 307 22.83 -25.48 -45.17
C GLY A 307 23.36 -26.05 -46.49
N LYS A 308 24.25 -27.02 -46.41
CA LYS A 308 24.97 -27.67 -47.51
C LYS A 308 24.45 -29.11 -47.65
N GLU A 309 24.43 -29.62 -48.90
CA GLU A 309 24.19 -31.00 -49.41
C GLU A 309 22.97 -31.09 -50.35
N ASN A 310 22.96 -31.77 -51.50
CA ASN A 310 23.97 -32.57 -52.22
C ASN A 310 23.62 -32.62 -53.74
N LYS A 311 24.54 -33.21 -54.53
CA LYS A 311 24.75 -33.20 -56.00
C LYS A 311 23.59 -33.62 -56.95
N GLY A 312 23.63 -33.02 -58.15
CA GLY A 312 23.20 -33.59 -59.44
C GLY A 312 23.66 -32.73 -60.64
N ARG A 313 24.49 -33.31 -61.54
CA ARG A 313 25.00 -32.73 -62.83
C ARG A 313 23.85 -32.68 -63.89
N SER A 314 23.80 -31.89 -64.97
CA SER A 314 24.80 -31.39 -65.95
C SER A 314 24.19 -30.31 -66.88
N GLY A 315 25.05 -29.47 -67.52
CA GLY A 315 24.77 -28.84 -68.83
C GLY A 315 24.68 -27.29 -68.88
N THR A 316 25.63 -26.64 -69.57
CA THR A 316 25.67 -25.20 -69.95
C THR A 316 25.67 -25.07 -71.50
N PRO A 317 25.53 -23.89 -72.16
CA PRO A 317 25.40 -22.51 -71.66
C PRO A 317 24.26 -21.63 -72.29
N SER A 318 24.12 -20.43 -71.70
CA SER A 318 23.30 -19.21 -71.95
C SER A 318 23.27 -18.63 -73.41
N PRO A 319 22.61 -17.47 -73.74
CA PRO A 319 21.91 -16.46 -72.90
C PRO A 319 20.62 -15.77 -73.47
N LYS A 320 19.97 -14.98 -72.60
CA LYS A 320 19.22 -13.70 -72.83
C LYS A 320 17.70 -13.64 -72.51
N ARG A 321 17.44 -12.93 -71.40
CA ARG A 321 16.62 -11.70 -71.24
C ARG A 321 15.13 -11.81 -70.83
N SER A 322 14.86 -10.99 -69.81
CA SER A 322 13.59 -10.40 -69.33
C SER A 322 12.54 -11.32 -68.71
N SER A 323 12.60 -11.48 -67.40
CA SER A 323 11.43 -11.79 -66.58
C SER A 323 11.00 -10.57 -65.75
N VAL A 324 9.72 -10.24 -65.93
CA VAL A 324 8.93 -9.35 -65.08
C VAL A 324 8.83 -10.01 -63.70
N SER A 325 9.20 -9.28 -62.65
CA SER A 325 8.95 -9.66 -61.26
C SER A 325 8.28 -8.50 -60.55
N SER A 326 7.04 -8.75 -60.14
CA SER A 326 6.22 -7.98 -59.22
C SER A 326 6.99 -7.73 -57.92
N ARG A 327 7.52 -6.50 -57.78
CA ARG A 327 7.99 -5.99 -56.49
C ARG A 327 6.78 -5.71 -55.61
N SER A 328 6.65 -6.45 -54.52
CA SER A 328 6.01 -5.98 -53.30
C SER A 328 6.75 -4.74 -52.79
N PRO A 329 6.05 -3.70 -52.29
CA PRO A 329 6.71 -2.43 -52.01
C PRO A 329 7.63 -2.55 -50.79
N LEU A 330 8.90 -2.22 -51.00
CA LEU A 330 9.82 -1.81 -49.93
C LEU A 330 9.14 -0.70 -49.12
N ILE A 331 9.14 -0.83 -47.79
CA ILE A 331 8.79 0.25 -46.86
C ILE A 331 9.68 1.44 -47.23
N ARG A 332 9.08 2.44 -47.87
CA ARG A 332 9.71 3.74 -48.17
C ARG A 332 10.12 4.33 -46.83
N GLY A 333 11.41 4.51 -46.60
CA GLY A 333 11.95 5.20 -45.43
C GLY A 333 11.25 6.55 -45.26
N SER A 334 10.67 6.76 -44.08
CA SER A 334 9.88 7.95 -43.74
C SER A 334 10.69 9.22 -43.97
N ARG A 335 10.07 10.20 -44.63
CA ARG A 335 10.67 11.48 -45.07
C ARG A 335 10.97 12.44 -43.90
N ASP A 336 10.65 12.03 -42.67
CA ASP A 336 10.63 12.86 -41.45
C ASP A 336 11.72 12.52 -40.42
N ARG A 337 12.67 11.62 -40.75
CA ARG A 337 13.76 11.24 -39.84
C ARG A 337 14.88 12.28 -39.77
N PHE A 338 15.44 12.47 -38.57
CA PHE A 338 16.69 13.21 -38.39
C PHE A 338 17.85 12.51 -39.12
N THR A 339 18.80 13.31 -39.62
CA THR A 339 19.94 12.83 -40.41
C THR A 339 21.18 13.69 -40.19
N GLY A 340 22.33 13.26 -40.75
CA GLY A 340 23.62 13.91 -40.57
C GLY A 340 24.13 13.76 -39.13
N GLU A 341 24.53 14.86 -38.51
CA GLU A 341 25.01 14.87 -37.12
C GLU A 341 23.88 15.06 -36.09
N SER A 342 22.61 15.12 -36.53
CA SER A 342 21.47 15.21 -35.61
C SER A 342 21.04 13.82 -35.18
N TYR A 343 21.77 13.24 -34.22
CA TYR A 343 21.43 11.96 -33.60
C TYR A 343 20.25 12.12 -32.63
N THR A 344 19.11 12.57 -33.15
CA THR A 344 17.95 13.04 -32.38
C THR A 344 16.77 12.08 -32.51
N VAL A 345 15.98 11.99 -31.44
CA VAL A 345 14.64 11.42 -31.39
C VAL A 345 13.73 12.34 -30.58
N LEU A 346 12.47 12.49 -31.00
CA LEU A 346 11.46 13.25 -30.28
C LEU A 346 10.50 12.33 -29.53
N GLY A 347 9.80 12.87 -28.54
CA GLY A 347 8.62 12.23 -27.97
C GLY A 347 7.46 12.19 -28.97
N ASP A 348 6.51 11.31 -28.75
CA ASP A 348 5.30 11.15 -29.58
C ASP A 348 4.12 12.06 -29.16
N THR A 349 4.19 12.63 -27.97
CA THR A 349 3.11 13.42 -27.37
C THR A 349 3.52 14.87 -27.22
N THR A 350 2.70 15.76 -27.77
CA THR A 350 2.89 17.22 -27.75
C THR A 350 2.44 17.85 -26.44
N ILE A 351 3.21 18.82 -25.97
CA ILE A 351 2.89 19.70 -24.85
C ILE A 351 2.35 21.01 -25.41
N GLU A 352 1.08 21.32 -25.13
CA GLU A 352 0.37 22.49 -25.67
C GLU A 352 -0.13 23.46 -24.58
N ASN A 353 -0.12 23.02 -23.33
CA ASN A 353 -0.56 23.81 -22.16
C ASN A 353 -0.05 23.13 -20.88
N GLY A 354 -0.17 23.84 -19.76
CA GLY A 354 0.05 23.30 -18.42
C GLY A 354 1.51 23.08 -18.06
N GLN A 355 1.69 22.36 -16.95
CA GLN A 355 2.97 22.07 -16.32
C GLN A 355 3.24 20.57 -16.34
N HIS A 356 4.41 20.19 -16.84
CA HIS A 356 4.78 18.79 -17.07
C HIS A 356 6.15 18.48 -16.52
N TYR A 357 6.37 17.24 -16.11
CA TYR A 357 7.66 16.78 -15.59
C TYR A 357 7.96 15.36 -16.04
N TRP A 358 9.22 15.11 -16.40
CA TRP A 358 9.76 13.78 -16.71
C TRP A 358 11.22 13.69 -16.30
N GLU A 359 11.74 12.47 -16.17
CA GLU A 359 13.12 12.25 -15.77
C GLU A 359 13.88 11.43 -16.81
N VAL A 360 15.18 11.72 -16.93
CA VAL A 360 16.08 11.08 -17.88
C VAL A 360 17.31 10.59 -17.14
N LYS A 361 17.66 9.32 -17.32
CA LYS A 361 18.87 8.72 -16.79
C LYS A 361 19.76 8.28 -17.94
N ALA A 362 21.02 8.73 -17.92
CA ALA A 362 22.02 8.27 -18.87
C ALA A 362 22.65 6.94 -18.41
N GLN A 363 23.02 6.10 -19.37
CA GLN A 363 23.84 4.92 -19.08
C GLN A 363 25.25 5.32 -18.65
N LYS A 364 25.91 4.46 -17.86
CA LYS A 364 27.24 4.73 -17.29
C LYS A 364 28.32 4.99 -18.34
N ASP A 365 28.18 4.39 -19.52
CA ASP A 365 29.11 4.52 -20.64
C ASP A 365 28.73 5.64 -21.62
N CYS A 366 27.63 6.36 -21.38
CA CYS A 366 27.16 7.43 -22.25
C CYS A 366 28.14 8.61 -22.30
N LYS A 367 28.64 8.89 -23.50
CA LYS A 367 29.68 9.90 -23.76
C LYS A 367 29.11 11.25 -24.09
N THR A 368 28.04 11.33 -24.90
CA THR A 368 27.47 12.63 -25.27
C THR A 368 25.97 12.51 -25.44
N TYR A 369 25.23 13.39 -24.76
CA TYR A 369 23.79 13.43 -24.91
C TYR A 369 23.24 14.83 -24.65
N SER A 370 22.03 15.09 -25.15
CA SER A 370 21.26 16.30 -24.88
C SER A 370 19.83 15.94 -24.50
N VAL A 371 19.29 16.68 -23.54
CA VAL A 371 17.92 16.51 -23.04
C VAL A 371 17.24 17.87 -23.07
N GLY A 372 16.04 17.94 -23.62
CA GLY A 372 15.28 19.18 -23.64
C GLY A 372 13.95 19.06 -24.35
N VAL A 373 13.56 20.16 -25.00
CA VAL A 373 12.33 20.25 -25.80
C VAL A 373 12.60 20.96 -27.12
N ALA A 374 11.77 20.67 -28.12
CA ALA A 374 11.81 21.31 -29.42
C ALA A 374 10.40 21.54 -29.96
N TYR A 375 10.25 22.53 -30.83
CA TYR A 375 9.05 22.61 -31.65
C TYR A 375 9.02 21.48 -32.68
N LYS A 376 7.80 21.09 -33.09
CA LYS A 376 7.59 20.02 -34.09
C LYS A 376 8.25 20.30 -35.44
N ASN A 377 8.51 21.57 -35.77
CA ASN A 377 9.14 21.99 -37.02
C ASN A 377 10.68 22.03 -36.96
N LEU A 378 11.32 21.41 -35.95
CA LEU A 378 12.78 21.28 -35.91
C LEU A 378 13.30 20.61 -37.19
N GLY A 379 14.29 21.23 -37.84
CA GLY A 379 14.82 20.73 -39.10
C GLY A 379 15.56 19.41 -38.92
N LYS A 380 15.45 18.51 -39.90
CA LYS A 380 16.05 17.16 -39.83
C LYS A 380 17.58 17.13 -39.68
N PHE A 381 18.28 18.22 -40.01
CA PHE A 381 19.73 18.36 -39.87
C PHE A 381 20.12 19.18 -38.62
N ASP A 382 19.13 19.76 -37.95
CA ASP A 382 19.35 20.64 -36.81
C ASP A 382 19.60 19.81 -35.56
N GLN A 383 20.70 20.08 -34.86
CA GLN A 383 20.97 19.49 -33.55
C GLN A 383 20.23 20.30 -32.48
N LEU A 384 19.79 19.63 -31.41
CA LEU A 384 19.14 20.29 -30.29
C LEU A 384 20.02 21.42 -29.71
N GLY A 385 19.41 22.59 -29.51
CA GLY A 385 20.05 23.79 -29.00
C GLY A 385 20.80 24.64 -30.03
N LYS A 386 20.95 24.18 -31.28
CA LYS A 386 21.59 24.98 -32.35
C LYS A 386 20.65 25.97 -33.03
N THR A 387 19.34 25.80 -32.90
CA THR A 387 18.32 26.67 -33.52
C THR A 387 17.48 27.38 -32.46
N SER A 388 16.72 28.39 -32.89
CA SER A 388 15.72 29.06 -32.04
C SER A 388 14.49 28.20 -31.73
N THR A 389 14.39 26.99 -32.31
CA THR A 389 13.25 26.07 -32.17
C THR A 389 13.50 24.95 -31.16
N SER A 390 14.64 24.96 -30.46
CA SER A 390 14.98 23.95 -29.45
C SER A 390 15.73 24.54 -28.26
N TRP A 391 15.50 23.93 -27.09
CA TRP A 391 16.14 24.27 -25.82
C TRP A 391 16.57 22.98 -25.14
N CYS A 392 17.83 22.86 -24.75
CA CYS A 392 18.32 21.66 -24.09
C CYS A 392 19.46 21.95 -23.13
N VAL A 393 19.73 20.97 -22.27
CA VAL A 393 21.04 20.80 -21.65
C VAL A 393 21.83 19.75 -22.41
N HIS A 394 23.14 19.94 -22.49
CA HIS A 394 24.07 19.12 -23.24
C HIS A 394 25.22 18.68 -22.35
N ILE A 395 25.49 17.37 -22.36
CA ILE A 395 26.54 16.73 -21.58
C ILE A 395 27.52 16.09 -22.55
N ASN A 396 28.82 16.28 -22.33
CA ASN A 396 29.89 15.60 -23.04
C ASN A 396 30.96 15.13 -22.04
N ASN A 397 31.25 13.82 -22.06
CA ASN A 397 32.11 13.07 -21.16
C ASN A 397 33.30 12.38 -21.88
N TRP A 398 33.75 12.89 -23.04
CA TRP A 398 34.84 12.26 -23.80
C TRP A 398 36.22 12.41 -23.14
N LEU A 399 36.68 13.66 -22.95
CA LEU A 399 37.98 13.97 -22.34
C LEU A 399 37.83 14.61 -20.97
N GLN A 400 36.96 15.62 -20.88
CA GLN A 400 36.54 16.25 -19.65
C GLN A 400 35.01 16.37 -19.67
N THR A 401 34.38 16.16 -18.52
CA THR A 401 32.94 16.36 -18.38
C THR A 401 32.62 17.85 -18.55
N THR A 402 31.82 18.16 -19.57
CA THR A 402 31.25 19.49 -19.79
C THR A 402 29.74 19.40 -19.72
N PHE A 403 29.14 20.38 -19.05
CA PHE A 403 27.70 20.49 -18.90
C PHE A 403 27.29 21.91 -19.31
N ALA A 404 26.38 22.02 -20.28
CA ALA A 404 25.99 23.33 -20.81
C ALA A 404 24.51 23.39 -21.17
N ALA A 405 23.88 24.53 -20.89
CA ALA A 405 22.58 24.87 -21.43
C ALA A 405 22.74 25.46 -22.85
N LYS A 406 22.00 24.93 -23.83
CA LYS A 406 22.08 25.34 -25.24
C LYS A 406 20.72 25.79 -25.80
N HIS A 407 20.74 26.90 -26.52
CA HIS A 407 19.60 27.41 -27.30
C HIS A 407 20.10 28.40 -28.35
N ASN A 408 19.54 28.35 -29.57
CA ASN A 408 19.83 29.29 -30.64
C ASN A 408 21.34 29.50 -30.91
N ASN A 409 22.08 28.39 -30.96
CA ASN A 409 23.52 28.33 -31.17
C ASN A 409 24.36 29.01 -30.06
N LYS A 410 23.73 29.38 -28.93
CA LYS A 410 24.40 29.86 -27.73
C LYS A 410 24.52 28.73 -26.73
N ALA A 411 25.65 28.65 -26.04
CA ALA A 411 25.92 27.68 -24.99
C ALA A 411 26.37 28.42 -23.73
N LYS A 412 25.77 28.08 -22.58
CA LYS A 412 26.21 28.53 -21.25
C LYS A 412 26.68 27.33 -20.46
N THR A 413 27.97 27.29 -20.12
CA THR A 413 28.53 26.26 -19.23
C THR A 413 27.88 26.36 -17.86
N LEU A 414 27.59 25.21 -17.28
CA LEU A 414 26.99 25.06 -15.95
C LEU A 414 28.04 24.52 -15.00
N ASP A 415 28.39 25.29 -13.98
CA ASP A 415 29.41 24.94 -12.99
C ASP A 415 28.81 24.06 -11.87
N VAL A 416 28.12 23.00 -12.27
CA VAL A 416 27.50 22.01 -11.38
C VAL A 416 27.83 20.60 -11.84
N VAL A 417 27.92 19.67 -10.90
CA VAL A 417 28.16 18.26 -11.21
C VAL A 417 26.97 17.70 -11.98
N VAL A 418 27.24 17.00 -13.08
CA VAL A 418 26.20 16.31 -13.86
C VAL A 418 25.54 15.24 -12.97
N PRO A 419 24.23 15.31 -12.72
CA PRO A 419 23.56 14.31 -11.90
C PRO A 419 23.39 12.98 -12.66
N ASP A 420 23.24 11.87 -11.92
CA ASP A 420 22.91 10.56 -12.50
C ASP A 420 21.56 10.56 -13.23
N ARG A 421 20.64 11.44 -12.80
CA ARG A 421 19.31 11.60 -13.36
C ARG A 421 18.92 13.08 -13.43
N ILE A 422 18.47 13.51 -14.60
CA ILE A 422 18.04 14.87 -14.89
C ILE A 422 16.51 14.89 -14.91
N GLY A 423 15.90 15.71 -14.06
CA GLY A 423 14.49 16.06 -14.13
C GLY A 423 14.29 17.23 -15.08
N VAL A 424 13.28 17.13 -15.94
CA VAL A 424 12.90 18.19 -16.88
C VAL A 424 11.51 18.66 -16.50
N TYR A 425 11.39 19.95 -16.19
CA TYR A 425 10.14 20.63 -15.89
C TYR A 425 9.81 21.61 -17.01
N CYS A 426 8.62 21.49 -17.60
CA CYS A 426 8.13 22.38 -18.63
C CYS A 426 6.85 23.06 -18.13
N ASP A 427 6.89 24.37 -17.92
CA ASP A 427 5.73 25.22 -17.74
C ASP A 427 5.42 25.90 -19.08
N PHE A 428 4.49 25.32 -19.83
CA PHE A 428 4.16 25.84 -21.16
C PHE A 428 3.51 27.22 -21.04
N ASP A 429 2.53 27.35 -20.14
CA ASP A 429 1.75 28.58 -19.98
C ASP A 429 2.58 29.70 -19.32
N GLY A 430 3.42 29.34 -18.35
CA GLY A 430 4.35 30.25 -17.68
C GLY A 430 5.62 30.58 -18.48
N GLY A 431 5.84 29.91 -19.62
CA GLY A 431 6.98 30.16 -20.49
C GLY A 431 8.33 29.80 -19.85
N GLN A 432 8.41 28.61 -19.25
CA GLN A 432 9.59 28.17 -18.52
C GLN A 432 9.97 26.72 -18.83
N LEU A 433 11.27 26.48 -19.00
CA LEU A 433 11.84 25.13 -19.05
C LEU A 433 12.99 25.06 -18.06
N SER A 434 12.85 24.21 -17.05
CA SER A 434 13.79 24.09 -15.94
C SER A 434 14.33 22.66 -15.84
N PHE A 435 15.61 22.54 -15.51
CA PHE A 435 16.32 21.28 -15.36
C PHE A 435 16.75 21.11 -13.91
N TYR A 436 16.54 19.92 -13.36
CA TYR A 436 16.79 19.60 -11.96
C TYR A 436 17.68 18.37 -11.83
N ASN A 437 18.45 18.28 -10.75
CA ASN A 437 18.88 16.99 -10.25
C ASN A 437 17.63 16.25 -9.76
N ALA A 438 17.29 15.14 -10.39
CA ALA A 438 16.06 14.42 -10.10
C ALA A 438 16.02 13.85 -8.66
N THR A 439 17.17 13.56 -8.06
CA THR A 439 17.24 13.01 -6.70
C THR A 439 17.17 14.12 -5.66
N SER A 440 18.05 15.12 -5.74
CA SER A 440 18.12 16.18 -4.74
C SER A 440 17.11 17.31 -4.96
N LYS A 441 16.42 17.32 -6.11
CA LYS A 441 15.54 18.40 -6.58
C LYS A 441 16.24 19.77 -6.66
N GLN A 442 17.58 19.78 -6.71
CA GLN A 442 18.38 20.98 -6.92
C GLN A 442 18.17 21.49 -8.35
N LEU A 443 17.86 22.77 -8.50
CA LEU A 443 17.79 23.42 -9.81
C LEU A 443 19.18 23.50 -10.45
N LEU A 444 19.28 23.05 -11.71
CA LEU A 444 20.50 23.10 -12.52
C LEU A 444 20.50 24.31 -13.45
N TYR A 445 19.39 24.53 -14.16
CA TYR A 445 19.26 25.64 -15.10
C TYR A 445 17.80 25.90 -15.49
N THR A 446 17.49 27.15 -15.85
CA THR A 446 16.16 27.58 -16.32
C THR A 446 16.28 28.41 -17.60
N PHE A 447 15.54 28.02 -18.64
CA PHE A 447 15.20 28.89 -19.76
C PHE A 447 13.86 29.58 -19.46
N LYS A 448 13.84 30.91 -19.63
CA LYS A 448 12.61 31.72 -19.61
C LYS A 448 12.33 32.15 -21.04
N THR A 449 11.24 31.68 -21.63
CA THR A 449 10.85 31.97 -23.01
C THR A 449 9.36 31.78 -23.20
N LYS A 450 8.72 32.66 -23.97
CA LYS A 450 7.33 32.45 -24.36
C LYS A 450 7.29 31.39 -25.47
N PHE A 451 6.73 30.22 -25.17
CA PHE A 451 6.52 29.19 -26.19
C PHE A 451 5.41 29.65 -27.14
N THR A 452 5.65 29.49 -28.44
CA THR A 452 4.76 30.00 -29.50
C THR A 452 4.13 28.88 -30.32
N GLN A 453 4.59 27.63 -30.13
CA GLN A 453 4.12 26.44 -30.80
C GLN A 453 4.15 25.26 -29.82
N PRO A 454 3.38 24.18 -30.08
CA PRO A 454 3.47 22.93 -29.32
C PRO A 454 4.90 22.42 -29.23
N LEU A 455 5.28 21.97 -28.03
CA LEU A 455 6.59 21.40 -27.74
C LEU A 455 6.54 19.87 -27.77
N LEU A 456 7.66 19.27 -28.15
CA LEU A 456 7.94 17.85 -28.00
C LEU A 456 9.17 17.68 -27.11
N PRO A 457 9.17 16.73 -26.16
CA PRO A 457 10.41 16.28 -25.53
C PRO A 457 11.42 15.85 -26.60
N GLY A 458 12.67 16.28 -26.47
CA GLY A 458 13.72 16.03 -27.45
C GLY A 458 14.98 15.47 -26.81
N PHE A 459 15.54 14.44 -27.45
CA PHE A 459 16.71 13.72 -26.96
C PHE A 459 17.71 13.52 -28.08
N MET A 460 18.97 13.90 -27.83
CA MET A 460 20.06 13.65 -28.77
C MET A 460 21.09 12.75 -28.09
N VAL A 461 21.51 11.66 -28.74
CA VAL A 461 22.41 10.66 -28.13
C VAL A 461 23.53 10.30 -29.10
N TRP A 462 24.77 10.45 -28.66
CA TRP A 462 25.94 10.04 -29.43
C TRP A 462 26.90 9.26 -28.52
N CYS A 463 27.03 7.96 -28.81
CA CYS A 463 27.79 6.99 -28.03
C CYS A 463 27.23 6.77 -26.61
N GLY A 464 26.35 5.78 -26.47
CA GLY A 464 25.67 5.38 -25.23
C GLY A 464 24.14 5.39 -25.36
N GLY A 465 23.43 5.35 -24.23
CA GLY A 465 21.96 5.35 -24.21
C GLY A 465 21.33 6.14 -23.07
N LEU A 466 20.04 6.42 -23.21
CA LEU A 466 19.18 7.13 -22.26
C LEU A 466 17.94 6.31 -21.93
N THR A 467 17.57 6.27 -20.66
CA THR A 467 16.30 5.72 -20.17
C THR A 467 15.41 6.85 -19.67
N LEU A 468 14.13 6.82 -20.05
CA LEU A 468 13.12 7.81 -19.70
C LEU A 468 12.19 7.31 -18.61
N THR A 469 11.76 8.23 -17.75
CA THR A 469 10.70 7.98 -16.77
C THR A 469 9.61 9.05 -16.96
N THR A 470 8.47 8.61 -17.50
CA THR A 470 7.27 9.42 -17.81
C THR A 470 6.08 8.99 -16.97
N GLY A 471 4.98 9.74 -16.98
CA GLY A 471 3.85 9.53 -16.07
C GLY A 471 4.14 10.03 -14.66
N LEU A 472 5.01 11.03 -14.55
CA LEU A 472 5.36 11.71 -13.31
C LEU A 472 4.55 12.99 -13.16
N GLN A 473 4.08 13.27 -11.95
CA GLN A 473 3.58 14.59 -11.63
C GLN A 473 4.75 15.56 -11.50
N VAL A 474 4.44 16.85 -11.67
CA VAL A 474 5.35 17.91 -11.26
C VAL A 474 5.54 17.82 -9.74
N PRO A 475 6.77 17.54 -9.25
CA PRO A 475 7.00 17.39 -7.82
C PRO A 475 6.69 18.67 -7.05
N THR A 476 6.13 18.54 -5.85
CA THR A 476 5.76 19.68 -5.00
C THR A 476 6.97 20.54 -4.65
N ALA A 477 8.14 19.91 -4.42
CA ALA A 477 9.40 20.62 -4.20
C ALA A 477 9.77 21.54 -5.40
N VAL A 478 9.55 21.08 -6.63
CA VAL A 478 9.77 21.87 -7.85
C VAL A 478 8.80 23.05 -7.89
N LYS A 479 7.51 22.84 -7.59
CA LYS A 479 6.50 23.93 -7.54
C LYS A 479 6.82 24.99 -6.48
N THR A 480 7.29 24.59 -5.30
CA THR A 480 7.62 25.52 -4.20
C THR A 480 8.84 26.39 -4.55
N LEU A 481 9.89 25.80 -5.13
CA LEU A 481 11.07 26.54 -5.59
C LEU A 481 10.72 27.58 -6.67
N GLN A 482 9.73 27.28 -7.52
CA GLN A 482 9.24 28.26 -8.51
C GLN A 482 8.57 29.48 -7.84
N LYS A 483 7.82 29.27 -6.75
CA LYS A 483 7.19 30.38 -6.02
C LYS A 483 8.22 31.30 -5.34
N SER A 484 9.30 30.74 -4.79
CA SER A 484 10.35 31.54 -4.14
C SER A 484 11.20 32.33 -5.14
N GLU A 485 11.54 31.76 -6.31
CA GLU A 485 12.29 32.49 -7.35
C GLU A 485 11.47 33.61 -8.01
N ASN A 486 10.16 33.42 -8.17
CA ASN A 486 9.28 34.46 -8.69
C ASN A 486 8.99 35.58 -7.66
N GLY A 487 9.13 35.30 -6.36
CA GLY A 487 9.05 36.30 -5.29
C GLY A 487 10.37 37.07 -5.04
N LEU A 488 11.49 36.57 -5.55
CA LEU A 488 12.83 37.15 -5.41
C LEU A 488 13.40 37.53 -6.78
N SER A 489 12.69 38.35 -7.56
CA SER A 489 13.24 38.89 -8.80
C SER A 489 14.33 39.93 -8.52
N GLY A 490 15.60 39.52 -8.59
CA GLY A 490 16.72 40.43 -8.41
C GLY A 490 18.11 39.84 -8.68
N SER A 491 18.29 38.86 -9.57
CA SER A 491 19.62 38.59 -10.13
C SER A 491 19.52 37.93 -11.50
N THR A 492 20.01 38.66 -12.50
CA THR A 492 19.96 38.33 -13.92
C THR A 492 21.01 37.29 -14.29
N GLY A 493 20.57 36.06 -14.57
CA GLY A 493 21.35 35.03 -15.24
C GLY A 493 20.69 34.49 -16.51
N SER A 494 19.73 35.24 -17.08
CA SER A 494 18.96 34.86 -18.27
C SER A 494 19.63 35.39 -19.54
N LEU A 495 19.81 34.51 -20.53
CA LEU A 495 20.16 34.92 -21.89
C LEU A 495 18.92 35.58 -22.52
N THR A 496 18.73 36.88 -22.29
CA THR A 496 17.73 37.68 -23.01
C THR A 496 18.30 38.16 -24.35
N ASN A 497 17.49 38.04 -25.40
CA ASN A 497 17.77 38.58 -26.72
C ASN A 497 17.95 40.11 -26.66
N VAL A 498 19.12 40.59 -27.09
CA VAL A 498 19.25 41.97 -27.57
C VAL A 498 19.29 41.90 -29.09
N VAL A 499 18.24 42.44 -29.69
CA VAL A 499 18.20 42.75 -31.12
C VAL A 499 19.02 44.01 -31.32
N GLN A 500 19.99 43.95 -32.23
CA GLN A 500 20.50 45.13 -32.93
C GLN A 500 20.70 44.78 -34.39
#